data_AF-X1K804-F1
#
_entry.id   AF-X1K804-F1
#
_cell.length_a   1.000
_cell.length_b   1.000
_cell.length_c   1.000
_cell.angle_alpha   90.00
_cell.angle_beta   90.00
_cell.angle_gamma   90.00
#
_symmetry.space_group_name_H-M   'P 1'
#
loop_
_entity.id
_entity.type
_entity.pdbx_description
1 polymer ?
#
loop_
_entity_poly.entity_id
_entity_poly.type
_entity_poly.pdbx_seq_one_letter_code
_entity_poly.pdbx_strand_id
1 'polypeptide(L)'
;MVRILTKENVAQLLNMSDALKYVEEAYKQLTLGNAFVPQRIVITDPAPGLTLIMPGIIGGEMSALATKIVSVYKQNPEKYNMPTVLAKVMIQDINTGDIVG
;
A
#
# COMPACT_ATOMS: atom_id res chain seq x y z
N MET A 1 5.33 -5.70 -18.79
CA MET A 1 6.65 -5.57 -18.14
C MET A 1 6.43 -4.75 -16.88
N VAL A 2 6.76 -5.28 -15.71
CA VAL A 2 6.45 -4.64 -14.41
C VAL A 2 7.59 -3.70 -14.01
N ARG A 3 7.27 -2.48 -13.56
CA ARG A 3 8.26 -1.56 -12.99
C ARG A 3 8.46 -1.88 -11.51
N ILE A 4 9.70 -1.93 -11.04
CA ILE A 4 10.00 -2.16 -9.63
C ILE A 4 10.64 -0.89 -9.07
N LEU A 5 10.02 -0.31 -8.04
CA LEU A 5 10.56 0.85 -7.33
C LEU A 5 11.17 0.41 -5.99
N THR A 6 12.44 0.75 -5.76
CA THR A 6 13.08 0.52 -4.47
C THR A 6 12.68 1.58 -3.45
N LYS A 7 13.03 1.36 -2.18
CA LYS A 7 12.85 2.35 -1.12
C LYS A 7 13.50 3.69 -1.49
N GLU A 8 14.67 3.65 -2.10
CA GLU A 8 15.43 4.82 -2.50
C GLU A 8 14.71 5.56 -3.65
N ASN A 9 14.16 4.83 -4.62
CA ASN A 9 13.35 5.45 -5.68
C ASN A 9 12.13 6.17 -5.08
N VAL A 10 11.39 5.51 -4.17
CA VAL A 10 10.23 6.13 -3.52
C VAL A 10 10.62 7.36 -2.72
N ALA A 11 11.72 7.30 -1.95
CA ALA A 11 12.19 8.42 -1.14
C ALA A 11 12.62 9.64 -1.98
N GLN A 12 13.05 9.43 -3.22
CA GLN A 12 13.39 10.50 -4.17
C GLN A 12 12.16 11.09 -4.87
N LEU A 13 11.11 10.29 -5.06
CA LEU A 13 9.91 10.66 -5.83
C LEU A 13 8.78 11.24 -4.96
N LEU A 14 8.74 10.92 -3.67
CA LEU A 14 7.65 11.29 -2.78
C LEU A 14 8.19 11.92 -1.48
N ASN A 15 7.93 13.21 -1.29
CA ASN A 15 8.21 13.88 -0.03
C ASN A 15 6.96 13.96 0.86
N MET A 16 7.11 14.48 2.08
CA MET A 16 6.00 14.55 3.04
C MET A 16 4.88 15.52 2.60
N SER A 17 5.21 16.63 1.93
CA SER A 17 4.21 17.56 1.41
C SER A 17 3.35 16.90 0.32
N ASP A 18 3.98 16.12 -0.55
CA ASP A 18 3.27 15.33 -1.57
C ASP A 18 2.36 14.30 -0.91
N ALA A 19 2.88 13.57 0.08
CA ALA A 19 2.11 12.56 0.80
C ALA A 19 0.86 13.18 1.47
N LEU A 20 0.98 14.33 2.12
CA LEU A 20 -0.15 15.04 2.73
C LEU A 20 -1.21 15.39 1.68
N LYS A 21 -0.80 16.02 0.56
CA LYS A 21 -1.69 16.38 -0.54
C LYS A 21 -2.44 15.18 -1.09
N TYR A 22 -1.74 14.09 -1.39
CA TYR A 22 -2.37 12.90 -1.98
C TYR A 22 -3.28 12.17 -0.99
N VAL A 23 -2.91 12.12 0.29
CA VAL A 23 -3.76 11.50 1.33
C VAL A 23 -5.03 12.33 1.54
N GLU A 24 -4.93 13.65 1.61
CA GLU A 24 -6.09 14.54 1.74
C GLU A 24 -7.07 14.34 0.57
N GLU A 25 -6.57 14.36 -0.67
CA GLU A 25 -7.42 14.14 -1.84
C GLU A 25 -8.02 12.73 -1.85
N ALA A 26 -7.26 11.69 -1.46
CA ALA A 26 -7.79 10.33 -1.35
C ALA A 26 -8.95 10.21 -0.35
N TYR A 27 -8.86 10.87 0.82
CA TYR A 27 -9.93 10.89 1.81
C TYR A 27 -11.15 11.70 1.32
N LYS A 28 -10.93 12.79 0.59
CA LYS A 28 -12.01 13.53 -0.07
C LYS A 28 -12.73 12.65 -1.09
N GLN A 29 -12.01 11.94 -1.96
CA GLN A 29 -12.60 11.02 -2.94
C GLN A 29 -13.38 9.88 -2.28
N LEU A 30 -12.87 9.33 -1.16
CA LEU A 30 -13.60 8.36 -0.35
C LEU A 30 -14.91 8.93 0.20
N THR A 31 -14.89 10.16 0.72
CA THR A 31 -16.08 10.84 1.27
C THR A 31 -17.12 11.14 0.19
N LEU A 32 -16.67 11.46 -1.03
CA LEU A 32 -17.52 11.70 -2.19
C LEU A 32 -18.07 10.40 -2.82
N GLY A 33 -17.66 9.22 -2.34
CA GLY A 33 -18.10 7.93 -2.89
C GLY A 33 -17.37 7.50 -4.16
N ASN A 34 -16.29 8.18 -4.53
CA ASN A 34 -15.48 7.88 -5.72
C ASN A 34 -14.36 6.87 -5.47
N ALA A 35 -14.20 6.44 -4.22
CA ALA A 35 -13.24 5.41 -3.84
C ALA A 35 -13.93 4.25 -3.13
N PHE A 36 -13.38 3.06 -3.31
CA PHE A 36 -13.78 1.87 -2.57
C PHE A 36 -12.56 1.26 -1.89
N VAL A 37 -12.63 1.17 -0.56
CA VAL A 37 -11.59 0.57 0.29
C VAL A 37 -12.27 -0.47 1.16
N PRO A 38 -12.22 -1.77 0.79
CA PRO A 38 -12.84 -2.81 1.61
C PRO A 38 -12.07 -2.99 2.92
N GLN A 39 -12.70 -3.70 3.85
CA GLN A 39 -12.04 -4.08 5.09
C GLN A 39 -10.79 -4.93 4.77
N ARG A 40 -9.66 -4.57 5.40
CA ARG A 40 -8.39 -5.30 5.23
C ARG A 40 -8.52 -6.76 5.68
N ILE A 41 -7.84 -7.66 4.98
CA ILE A 41 -7.70 -9.06 5.39
C ILE A 41 -6.58 -9.13 6.43
N VAL A 42 -6.80 -9.87 7.52
CA VAL A 42 -5.83 -10.09 8.60
C VAL A 42 -5.48 -11.57 8.66
N ILE A 43 -4.20 -11.89 8.53
CA ILE A 43 -3.66 -13.26 8.60
C ILE A 43 -2.70 -13.32 9.78
N THR A 44 -3.05 -14.09 10.80
CA THR A 44 -2.31 -14.15 12.07
C THR A 44 -1.96 -15.56 12.51
N ASP A 45 -2.84 -16.54 12.32
CA ASP A 45 -2.62 -17.93 12.75
C ASP A 45 -2.24 -18.79 11.54
N PRO A 46 -1.23 -19.68 11.59
CA PRO A 46 -0.29 -19.95 12.70
C PRO A 46 1.01 -19.12 12.63
N ALA A 47 0.93 -17.88 12.16
CA ALA A 47 2.10 -17.03 12.01
C ALA A 47 2.56 -16.43 13.37
N PRO A 48 3.87 -16.21 13.59
CA PRO A 48 4.38 -15.58 14.82
C PRO A 48 4.20 -14.04 14.84
N GLY A 49 3.57 -13.49 13.80
CA GLY A 49 3.22 -12.09 13.65
C GLY A 49 1.94 -11.99 12.83
N LEU A 50 1.63 -10.80 12.33
CA LEU A 50 0.44 -10.60 11.50
C LEU A 50 0.82 -10.08 10.12
N THR A 51 0.04 -10.47 9.12
CA THR A 51 0.09 -9.94 7.76
C THR A 51 -1.27 -9.36 7.39
N LEU A 52 -1.25 -8.18 6.78
CA LEU A 52 -2.44 -7.46 6.32
C LEU A 52 -2.40 -7.36 4.79
N ILE A 53 -3.54 -7.64 4.17
CA ILE A 53 -3.78 -7.36 2.75
C ILE A 53 -4.76 -6.20 2.67
N MET A 54 -4.32 -5.10 2.06
CA MET A 54 -5.04 -3.83 2.04
C MET A 54 -5.22 -3.35 0.59
N PRO A 55 -6.25 -3.85 -0.12
CA PRO A 55 -6.60 -3.35 -1.44
C PRO A 55 -7.40 -2.04 -1.35
N GLY A 56 -7.35 -1.23 -2.41
CA GLY A 56 -8.18 -0.04 -2.56
C GLY A 56 -8.17 0.49 -3.98
N ILE A 57 -9.28 1.14 -4.37
CA ILE A 57 -9.45 1.77 -5.68
C ILE A 57 -10.01 3.18 -5.52
N ILE A 58 -9.48 4.12 -6.30
CA ILE A 58 -9.95 5.51 -6.41
C ILE A 58 -10.18 5.81 -7.88
N GLY A 59 -11.41 6.18 -8.24
CA GLY A 59 -11.77 6.62 -9.59
C GLY A 59 -11.46 8.10 -9.85
N GLY A 60 -11.96 8.62 -10.98
CA GLY A 60 -11.77 10.03 -11.36
C GLY A 60 -10.33 10.36 -11.76
N GLU A 61 -9.92 11.61 -11.57
CA GLU A 61 -8.61 12.11 -12.00
C GLU A 61 -7.43 11.41 -11.30
N MET A 62 -7.64 10.84 -10.12
CA MET A 62 -6.60 10.12 -9.37
C MET A 62 -6.34 8.72 -9.93
N SER A 63 -7.37 8.06 -10.49
CA SER A 63 -7.33 6.75 -11.18
C SER A 63 -6.28 5.78 -10.62
N ALA A 64 -6.47 5.34 -9.37
CA ALA A 64 -5.51 4.53 -8.65
C ALA A 64 -6.12 3.19 -8.19
N LEU A 65 -5.53 2.08 -8.60
CA LEU A 65 -5.84 0.74 -8.09
C LEU A 65 -4.56 0.15 -7.50
N ALA A 66 -4.55 -0.15 -6.21
CA ALA A 66 -3.38 -0.69 -5.55
C ALA A 66 -3.72 -1.63 -4.40
N THR A 67 -2.79 -2.54 -4.11
CA THR A 67 -2.86 -3.42 -2.94
C THR A 67 -1.56 -3.33 -2.15
N LYS A 68 -1.67 -3.02 -0.86
CA LYS A 68 -0.54 -3.09 0.07
C LYS A 68 -0.57 -4.42 0.82
N ILE A 69 0.54 -5.15 0.79
CA ILE A 69 0.82 -6.27 1.67
C ILE A 69 1.79 -5.76 2.73
N VAL A 70 1.38 -5.83 4.00
CA VAL A 70 2.20 -5.36 5.12
C VAL A 70 2.21 -6.38 6.25
N SER A 71 3.38 -6.64 6.82
CA SER A 71 3.56 -7.55 7.94
C SER A 71 4.07 -6.80 9.17
N VAL A 72 3.62 -7.20 10.35
CA VAL A 72 4.03 -6.66 11.65
C VAL A 72 4.52 -7.80 12.54
N TYR A 73 5.83 -7.89 12.73
CA TYR A 73 6.52 -8.96 13.46
C TYR A 73 7.41 -8.33 14.53
N LYS A 74 6.91 -8.27 15.77
CA LYS A 74 7.55 -7.50 16.86
C LYS A 74 8.93 -8.00 17.25
N GLN A 75 9.22 -9.28 17.03
CA GLN A 75 10.50 -9.90 17.37
C GLN A 75 11.55 -9.81 16.25
N ASN A 76 11.21 -9.23 15.08
CA ASN A 76 12.14 -9.12 13.95
C ASN A 76 13.43 -8.35 14.28
N PRO A 77 13.39 -7.20 14.99
CA PRO A 77 14.60 -6.46 15.29
C PRO A 77 15.58 -7.28 16.13
N GLU A 78 15.06 -7.98 17.15
CA GLU A 78 15.86 -8.77 18.08
C GLU A 78 16.37 -10.08 17.44
N LYS A 79 15.49 -10.85 16.78
CA LYS A 79 15.82 -12.20 16.29
C LYS A 79 16.54 -12.21 14.95
N TYR A 80 16.28 -11.22 14.09
CA TYR A 80 16.69 -11.26 12.68
C TYR A 80 17.36 -9.98 12.20
N ASN A 81 17.54 -8.97 13.05
CA ASN A 81 18.04 -7.65 12.64
C ASN A 81 17.22 -7.03 11.48
N MET A 82 15.89 -7.22 11.52
CA MET A 82 14.96 -6.72 10.51
C MET A 82 13.96 -5.73 11.12
N PRO A 83 13.41 -4.79 10.33
CA PRO A 83 12.33 -3.93 10.80
C PRO A 83 11.10 -4.73 11.28
N THR A 84 10.42 -4.17 12.28
CA THR A 84 9.14 -4.69 12.78
C THR A 84 8.05 -4.68 11.71
N VAL A 85 8.05 -3.65 10.85
CA VAL A 85 7.05 -3.45 9.81
C VAL A 85 7.72 -3.55 8.45
N LEU A 86 7.22 -4.43 7.59
CA LEU A 86 7.69 -4.63 6.23
C LEU A 86 6.48 -4.54 5.30
N ALA A 87 6.58 -3.74 4.24
CA ALA A 87 5.48 -3.57 3.29
C ALA A 87 5.97 -3.61 1.84
N LYS A 88 5.07 -4.03 0.95
CA LYS A 88 5.16 -3.88 -0.49
C LYS A 88 3.80 -3.41 -0.99
N VAL A 89 3.80 -2.57 -2.03
CA VAL A 89 2.59 -2.09 -2.69
C VAL A 89 2.67 -2.56 -4.12
N MET A 90 1.58 -3.14 -4.62
CA MET A 90 1.39 -3.46 -6.03
C MET A 90 0.40 -2.47 -6.61
N ILE A 91 0.76 -1.84 -7.73
CA ILE A 91 -0.06 -0.93 -8.50
C ILE A 91 -0.56 -1.68 -9.73
N GLN A 92 -1.86 -1.55 -9.99
CA GLN A 92 -2.50 -2.18 -11.13
C GLN A 92 -3.05 -1.13 -12.08
N ASP A 93 -2.98 -1.43 -13.37
CA ASP A 93 -3.75 -0.69 -14.36
C ASP A 93 -5.24 -0.97 -14.14
N ILE A 94 -6.03 0.09 -13.98
CA ILE A 94 -7.44 0.01 -13.61
C ILE A 94 -8.32 -0.63 -14.71
N ASN A 95 -7.88 -0.60 -15.97
CA ASN A 95 -8.67 -1.05 -17.12
C ASN A 95 -8.37 -2.51 -17.49
N THR A 96 -7.12 -2.92 -17.35
CA THR A 96 -6.62 -4.24 -17.77
C THR A 96 -6.35 -5.17 -16.60
N GLY A 97 -6.17 -4.63 -15.39
CA GLY A 97 -5.80 -5.38 -14.20
C GLY A 97 -4.32 -5.79 -14.14
N ASP A 98 -3.51 -5.47 -15.16
CA ASP A 98 -2.08 -5.79 -15.20
C ASP A 98 -1.34 -5.11 -14.04
N ILE A 99 -0.35 -5.80 -13.46
CA ILE A 99 0.49 -5.23 -12.41
C ILE A 99 1.58 -4.41 -13.08
N VAL A 100 1.54 -3.10 -12.87
CA VAL A 100 2.44 -2.15 -13.54
C VAL A 100 3.58 -1.68 -12.65
N GLY A 101 3.43 -1.77 -11.33
CA GLY A 101 4.34 -1.15 -10.35
C GLY A 101 4.31 -1.80 -8.98
#